data_AF-A0A8M3ARY8-F1
#
_entry.id   AF-A0A8M3ARY8-F1
#
_cell.length_a   1.000
_cell.length_b   1.000
_cell.length_c   1.000
_cell.angle_alpha   90.00
_cell.angle_beta   90.00
_cell.angle_gamma   90.00
#
_symmetry.space_group_name_H-M   'P 1'
#
loop_
_entity.id
_entity.type
_entity.pdbx_description
1 polymer ?
#
loop_
_entity_poly.entity_id
_entity_poly.type
_entity_poly.pdbx_seq_one_letter_code
_entity_poly.pdbx_strand_id
1 'polypeptide(L)'
;MLLTQIKVFVVLGILGIREPWNTTDVLAVLHGGLEPQESIRSVGDANLMFEFLLRGLEIDVDDNIVMRDQEIASMRQGRAFLSLINDNIPKTASAMEKLLAVMEEQANSFNQAHFETLILGSIYSAYQARFHRLESEQQAWSNILGRLANVTLVQLRKS
;
A
#
# COMPACT_ATOMS: atom_id res chain seq x y z
N MET A 1 3.20 -2.82 18.92
CA MET A 1 1.73 -2.65 18.80
C MET A 1 1.31 -2.21 17.40
N LEU A 2 1.92 -1.16 16.82
CA LEU A 2 1.57 -0.64 15.48
C LEU A 2 1.70 -1.69 14.36
N LEU A 3 2.82 -2.43 14.29
CA LEU A 3 2.98 -3.52 13.29
C LEU A 3 1.93 -4.62 13.45
N THR A 4 1.52 -4.92 14.68
CA THR A 4 0.44 -5.88 14.95
C THR A 4 -0.90 -5.33 14.45
N GLN A 5 -1.17 -4.03 14.65
CA GLN A 5 -2.37 -3.39 14.13
C GLN A 5 -2.39 -3.32 12.61
N ILE A 6 -1.26 -3.01 11.96
CA ILE A 6 -1.13 -3.04 10.49
C ILE A 6 -1.31 -4.46 9.97
N LYS A 7 -0.70 -5.46 10.63
CA LYS A 7 -0.95 -6.87 10.30
C LYS A 7 -2.44 -7.19 10.41
N VAL A 8 -3.11 -6.80 11.49
CA VAL A 8 -4.56 -7.00 11.62
C VAL A 8 -5.34 -6.26 10.53
N PHE A 9 -4.94 -5.04 10.17
CA PHE A 9 -5.59 -4.25 9.12
C PHE A 9 -5.44 -4.88 7.73
N VAL A 10 -4.24 -5.34 7.39
CA VAL A 10 -3.97 -6.02 6.12
C VAL A 10 -4.72 -7.37 6.11
N VAL A 11 -4.83 -8.08 7.24
CA VAL A 11 -5.62 -9.33 7.35
C VAL A 11 -7.10 -9.03 7.13
N LEU A 12 -7.64 -8.00 7.78
CA LEU A 12 -9.05 -7.61 7.64
C LEU A 12 -9.36 -7.12 6.22
N GLY A 13 -8.46 -6.33 5.63
CA GLY A 13 -8.58 -5.85 4.27
C GLY A 13 -8.59 -7.01 3.26
N ILE A 14 -7.78 -8.05 3.49
CA ILE A 14 -7.74 -9.25 2.63
C ILE A 14 -8.96 -10.15 2.84
N LEU A 15 -9.43 -10.35 4.09
CA LEU A 15 -10.57 -11.22 4.37
C LEU A 15 -11.90 -10.65 3.83
N GLY A 16 -12.00 -9.32 3.70
CA GLY A 16 -13.19 -8.66 3.17
C GLY A 16 -13.40 -8.83 1.66
N ILE A 17 -12.40 -9.30 0.92
CA ILE A 17 -12.43 -9.40 -0.55
C ILE A 17 -13.10 -10.71 -0.96
N ARG A 18 -14.43 -10.68 -1.18
CA ARG A 18 -15.14 -11.81 -1.81
C ARG A 18 -15.74 -11.47 -3.18
N GLU A 19 -15.67 -10.24 -3.67
CA GLU A 19 -16.36 -9.85 -4.91
C GLU A 19 -15.44 -9.55 -6.10
N PRO A 20 -15.84 -9.88 -7.34
CA PRO A 20 -15.06 -9.64 -8.56
C PRO A 20 -15.23 -8.20 -9.04
N TRP A 21 -14.15 -7.43 -8.96
CA TRP A 21 -14.07 -6.01 -9.30
C TRP A 21 -14.19 -5.76 -10.80
N ASN A 22 -14.95 -4.72 -11.18
CA ASN A 22 -15.00 -4.19 -12.54
C ASN A 22 -13.95 -3.06 -12.68
N THR A 23 -13.16 -3.15 -13.75
CA THR A 23 -11.87 -2.49 -13.98
C THR A 23 -12.04 -1.09 -14.57
N THR A 24 -11.53 -0.02 -13.93
CA THR A 24 -11.13 1.23 -14.64
C THR A 24 -10.24 2.17 -13.80
N ASP A 25 -9.03 2.40 -14.32
CA ASP A 25 -8.22 3.64 -14.40
C ASP A 25 -8.16 4.65 -13.24
N VAL A 26 -7.18 4.47 -12.34
CA VAL A 26 -6.76 5.51 -11.37
C VAL A 26 -5.28 5.82 -11.51
N LEU A 27 -4.45 4.77 -11.64
CA LEU A 27 -3.01 4.89 -11.88
C LEU A 27 -2.70 5.64 -13.20
N ALA A 28 -3.59 5.53 -14.19
CA ALA A 28 -3.47 6.24 -15.46
C ALA A 28 -3.47 7.77 -15.29
N VAL A 29 -4.18 8.31 -14.29
CA VAL A 29 -4.33 9.76 -14.08
C VAL A 29 -3.04 10.41 -13.56
N LEU A 30 -2.22 9.67 -12.80
CA LEU A 30 -1.01 10.22 -12.19
C LEU A 30 0.28 9.87 -12.93
N HIS A 31 0.38 8.69 -13.55
CA HIS A 31 1.67 8.19 -14.07
C HIS A 31 1.76 8.02 -15.58
N GLY A 32 0.73 8.38 -16.35
CA GLY A 32 0.81 8.36 -17.81
C GLY A 32 1.14 6.97 -18.37
N GLY A 33 0.14 6.09 -18.45
CA GLY A 33 0.15 4.98 -19.41
C GLY A 33 1.03 3.77 -19.10
N LEU A 34 1.21 3.39 -17.83
CA LEU A 34 1.63 2.03 -17.48
C LEU A 34 0.42 1.27 -16.93
N GLU A 35 -0.06 0.29 -17.72
CA GLU A 35 -1.06 -0.70 -17.30
C GLU A 35 -0.70 -1.21 -15.90
N PRO A 36 -1.57 -1.06 -14.89
CA PRO A 36 -1.30 -1.54 -13.55
C PRO A 36 -0.97 -3.03 -13.61
N GLN A 37 0.24 -3.42 -13.21
CA GLN A 37 0.53 -4.82 -12.92
C GLN A 37 -0.19 -5.18 -11.61
N GLU A 38 -1.51 -5.38 -11.68
CA GLU A 38 -2.33 -5.74 -10.54
C GLU A 38 -1.79 -7.02 -9.89
N SER A 39 -1.34 -6.93 -8.64
CA SER A 39 -0.68 -8.06 -7.97
C SER A 39 -1.58 -8.86 -7.05
N ILE A 40 -2.62 -8.26 -6.47
CA ILE A 40 -3.39 -8.89 -5.39
C ILE A 40 -4.68 -9.46 -5.98
N ARG A 41 -4.58 -10.61 -6.65
CA ARG A 41 -5.71 -11.25 -7.34
C ARG A 41 -6.32 -12.40 -6.53
N SER A 42 -5.63 -12.84 -5.50
CA SER A 42 -6.02 -13.99 -4.70
C SER A 42 -5.59 -13.86 -3.24
N VAL A 43 -6.21 -14.68 -2.38
CA VAL A 43 -5.76 -14.87 -0.99
C VAL A 43 -4.29 -15.37 -0.95
N GLY A 44 -3.84 -16.09 -1.98
CA GLY A 44 -2.44 -16.51 -2.10
C GLY A 44 -1.48 -15.33 -2.25
N ASP A 45 -1.82 -14.36 -3.10
CA ASP A 45 -1.01 -13.14 -3.31
C ASP A 45 -0.96 -12.29 -2.03
N ALA A 46 -2.10 -12.18 -1.37
CA ALA A 46 -2.25 -11.53 -0.08
C ALA A 46 -1.41 -12.18 1.03
N ASN A 47 -1.43 -13.52 1.13
CA ASN A 47 -0.59 -14.26 2.07
C ASN A 47 0.90 -14.07 1.78
N LEU A 48 1.26 -13.99 0.50
CA LEU A 48 2.64 -13.77 0.09
C LEU A 48 3.12 -12.36 0.44
N MET A 49 2.28 -11.34 0.22
CA MET A 49 2.55 -9.97 0.69
C MET A 49 2.70 -9.93 2.21
N PHE A 50 1.89 -10.70 2.95
CA PHE A 50 2.06 -10.89 4.39
C PHE A 50 3.42 -11.47 4.76
N GLU A 51 3.86 -12.50 4.04
CA GLU A 51 5.17 -13.11 4.23
C GLU A 51 6.28 -12.09 4.01
N PHE A 52 6.18 -11.24 2.99
CA PHE A 52 7.15 -10.16 2.75
C PHE A 52 7.23 -9.20 3.94
N LEU A 53 6.08 -8.77 4.47
CA LEU A 53 6.01 -7.91 5.65
C LEU A 53 6.55 -8.59 6.92
N LEU A 54 6.41 -9.93 7.03
CA LEU A 54 6.90 -10.70 8.17
C LEU A 54 8.41 -10.94 8.13
N ARG A 55 8.96 -11.28 6.96
CA ARG A 55 10.39 -11.55 6.78
C ARG A 55 11.23 -10.27 6.74
N GLY A 56 10.59 -9.13 6.55
CA GLY A 56 11.15 -7.82 6.81
C GLY A 56 11.43 -7.04 5.54
N LEU A 57 10.78 -5.89 5.45
CA LEU A 57 11.13 -4.84 4.51
C LEU A 57 12.01 -3.80 5.23
N GLU A 58 12.75 -3.03 4.46
CA GLU A 58 13.44 -1.81 4.91
C GLU A 58 13.16 -0.68 3.94
N ILE A 59 13.32 0.54 4.43
CA ILE A 59 13.43 1.72 3.58
C ILE A 59 14.94 2.02 3.47
N ASP A 60 15.44 2.12 2.24
CA ASP A 60 16.82 2.47 1.96
C ASP A 60 17.06 3.99 2.01
N VAL A 61 18.26 4.42 1.60
CA VAL A 61 18.64 5.85 1.62
C VAL A 61 17.93 6.69 0.57
N ASP A 62 17.38 6.05 -0.46
CA ASP A 62 16.65 6.67 -1.56
C ASP A 62 15.13 6.58 -1.35
N ASP A 63 14.71 6.30 -0.12
CA ASP A 63 13.32 6.13 0.30
C ASP A 63 12.58 4.95 -0.38
N ASN A 64 13.31 4.01 -0.99
CA ASN A 64 12.74 2.82 -1.61
C ASN A 64 12.57 1.70 -0.60
N ILE A 65 11.50 0.92 -0.79
CA ILE A 65 11.29 -0.31 -0.07
C ILE A 65 12.21 -1.38 -0.67
N VAL A 66 12.92 -2.10 0.20
CA VAL A 66 13.77 -3.24 -0.14
C VAL A 66 13.45 -4.43 0.75
N MET A 67 13.74 -5.64 0.29
CA MET A 67 13.59 -6.87 1.06
C MET A 67 14.93 -7.25 1.71
N ARG A 68 14.91 -7.50 3.03
CA ARG A 68 16.11 -7.99 3.74
C ARG A 68 16.43 -9.44 3.36
N ASP A 69 15.40 -10.24 3.16
CA ASP A 69 15.53 -11.65 2.83
C ASP A 69 15.90 -11.81 1.34
N GLN A 70 17.12 -12.26 1.10
CA GLN A 70 17.66 -12.46 -0.26
C GLN A 70 16.90 -13.54 -1.03
N GLU A 71 16.37 -14.56 -0.36
CA GLU A 71 15.55 -15.60 -1.00
C GLU A 71 14.31 -14.94 -1.60
N ILE A 72 13.59 -14.15 -0.80
CA ILE A 72 12.38 -13.45 -1.25
C ILE A 72 12.71 -12.38 -2.29
N ALA A 73 13.77 -11.59 -2.11
CA ALA A 73 14.20 -10.58 -3.08
C ALA A 73 14.50 -11.20 -4.45
N SER A 74 14.92 -12.47 -4.49
CA SER A 74 15.19 -13.22 -5.72
C SER A 74 13.94 -13.86 -6.35
N MET A 75 12.81 -13.90 -5.65
CA MET A 75 11.55 -14.42 -6.19
C MET A 75 10.95 -13.44 -7.22
N ARG A 76 10.29 -13.98 -8.26
CA ARG A 76 9.58 -13.15 -9.25
C ARG A 76 8.53 -12.27 -8.58
N GLN A 77 7.79 -12.84 -7.63
CA GLN A 77 6.75 -12.15 -6.88
C GLN A 77 7.34 -11.10 -5.94
N GLY A 78 8.50 -11.36 -5.33
CA GLY A 78 9.20 -10.37 -4.52
C GLY A 78 9.60 -9.15 -5.35
N ARG A 79 10.21 -9.37 -6.52
CA ARG A 79 10.54 -8.28 -7.46
C ARG A 79 9.31 -7.52 -7.95
N ALA A 80 8.22 -8.22 -8.25
CA ALA A 80 6.97 -7.60 -8.69
C ALA A 80 6.40 -6.69 -7.59
N PHE A 81 6.36 -7.16 -6.34
CA PHE A 81 5.96 -6.35 -5.20
C PHE A 81 6.84 -5.11 -5.03
N LEU A 82 8.17 -5.27 -5.11
CA LEU A 82 9.12 -4.16 -4.98
C LEU A 82 8.91 -3.11 -6.08
N SER A 83 8.71 -3.54 -7.34
CA SER A 83 8.37 -2.62 -8.43
C SER A 83 7.05 -1.90 -8.15
N LEU A 84 6.00 -2.62 -7.73
CA LEU A 84 4.72 -1.98 -7.46
C LEU A 84 4.77 -0.91 -6.38
N ILE A 85 5.39 -1.21 -5.24
CA ILE A 85 5.49 -0.24 -4.15
C ILE A 85 6.47 0.89 -4.48
N ASN A 86 7.58 0.62 -5.18
CA ASN A 86 8.58 1.65 -5.49
C ASN A 86 8.15 2.57 -6.62
N ASP A 87 7.51 2.03 -7.65
CA ASP A 87 7.16 2.78 -8.86
C ASP A 87 5.85 3.55 -8.72
N ASN A 88 4.88 3.04 -7.95
CA ASN A 88 3.52 3.61 -7.90
C ASN A 88 3.19 4.38 -6.62
N ILE A 89 3.96 4.20 -5.54
CA ILE A 89 3.64 4.83 -4.25
C ILE A 89 4.52 6.06 -4.01
N PRO A 90 3.92 7.25 -3.78
CA PRO A 90 4.68 8.47 -3.54
C PRO A 90 5.62 8.36 -2.33
N LYS A 91 6.85 8.83 -2.50
CA LYS A 91 7.92 8.76 -1.47
C LYS A 91 7.91 9.93 -0.49
N THR A 92 7.17 11.01 -0.80
CA THR A 92 7.09 12.19 0.07
C THR A 92 5.70 12.32 0.66
N ALA A 93 5.63 12.83 1.90
CA ALA A 93 4.36 13.06 2.57
C ALA A 93 3.44 13.99 1.76
N SER A 94 3.98 15.06 1.16
CA SER A 94 3.20 16.00 0.34
C SER A 94 2.58 15.34 -0.90
N ALA A 95 3.31 14.45 -1.58
CA ALA A 95 2.78 13.77 -2.75
C ALA A 95 1.76 12.68 -2.35
N MET A 96 1.99 11.98 -1.24
CA MET A 96 1.03 11.01 -0.69
C MET A 96 -0.27 11.69 -0.23
N GLU A 97 -0.17 12.86 0.38
CA GLU A 97 -1.32 13.70 0.77
C GLU A 97 -2.18 14.07 -0.45
N LYS A 98 -1.56 14.44 -1.57
CA LYS A 98 -2.28 14.73 -2.82
C LYS A 98 -2.96 13.48 -3.37
N LEU A 99 -2.26 12.34 -3.40
CA LEU A 99 -2.83 11.07 -3.83
C LEU A 99 -4.04 10.70 -2.97
N LEU A 100 -3.91 10.78 -1.65
CA LEU A 100 -4.95 10.47 -0.69
C LEU A 100 -6.17 11.39 -0.82
N ALA A 101 -5.97 12.69 -1.05
CA ALA A 101 -7.08 13.62 -1.29
C ALA A 101 -7.91 13.21 -2.52
N VAL A 102 -7.25 12.83 -3.62
CA VAL A 102 -7.93 12.31 -4.82
C VAL A 102 -8.73 11.05 -4.50
N MET A 103 -8.16 10.14 -3.71
CA MET A 103 -8.84 8.89 -3.32
C MET A 103 -10.02 9.12 -2.37
N GLU A 104 -9.94 10.11 -1.47
CA GLU A 104 -11.04 10.51 -0.59
C GLU A 104 -12.22 11.10 -1.38
N GLU A 105 -11.94 11.89 -2.42
CA GLU A 105 -12.96 12.42 -3.33
C GLU A 105 -13.61 11.30 -4.17
N GLN A 106 -12.81 10.30 -4.58
CA GLN A 106 -13.24 9.15 -5.37
C GLN A 106 -13.74 7.97 -4.53
N ALA A 107 -14.04 8.17 -3.24
CA ALA A 107 -14.41 7.10 -2.31
C ALA A 107 -15.70 6.32 -2.67
N ASN A 108 -16.36 6.65 -3.78
CA ASN A 108 -17.51 5.92 -4.32
C ASN A 108 -17.13 4.92 -5.44
N SER A 109 -15.92 4.95 -5.97
CA SER A 109 -15.40 3.97 -6.94
C SER A 109 -14.35 3.09 -6.28
N PHE A 110 -14.75 1.98 -5.69
CA PHE A 110 -13.82 1.00 -5.11
C PHE A 110 -13.50 -0.05 -6.16
N ASN A 111 -12.34 0.08 -6.81
CA ASN A 111 -11.81 -0.91 -7.75
C ASN A 111 -10.52 -1.52 -7.20
N GLN A 112 -10.03 -2.57 -7.84
CA GLN A 112 -8.84 -3.29 -7.40
C GLN A 112 -7.60 -2.38 -7.35
N ALA A 113 -7.39 -1.52 -8.36
CA ALA A 113 -6.24 -0.61 -8.39
C ALA A 113 -6.26 0.42 -7.23
N HIS A 114 -7.43 0.94 -6.89
CA HIS A 114 -7.63 1.80 -5.72
C HIS A 114 -7.28 1.06 -4.43
N PHE A 115 -7.78 -0.16 -4.26
CA PHE A 115 -7.50 -0.96 -3.09
C PHE A 115 -6.01 -1.30 -2.95
N GLU A 116 -5.37 -1.73 -4.03
CA GLU A 116 -3.92 -2.00 -4.05
C GLU A 116 -3.13 -0.75 -3.67
N THR A 117 -3.51 0.41 -4.18
CA THR A 117 -2.88 1.70 -3.82
C THR A 117 -3.06 2.02 -2.33
N LEU A 118 -4.25 1.78 -1.76
CA LEU A 118 -4.48 1.99 -0.32
C LEU A 118 -3.61 1.08 0.54
N ILE A 119 -3.51 -0.21 0.18
CA ILE A 119 -2.72 -1.17 0.95
C ILE A 119 -1.23 -0.87 0.85
N LEU A 120 -0.71 -0.68 -0.36
CA LEU A 120 0.71 -0.36 -0.58
C LEU A 120 1.08 1.00 0.04
N GLY A 121 0.21 2.00 -0.09
CA GLY A 121 0.35 3.30 0.57
C GLY A 121 0.33 3.19 2.09
N SER A 122 -0.50 2.31 2.65
CA SER A 122 -0.54 2.04 4.10
C SER A 122 0.73 1.37 4.58
N ILE A 123 1.24 0.39 3.83
CA ILE A 123 2.52 -0.27 4.13
C ILE A 123 3.63 0.79 4.14
N TYR A 124 3.75 1.59 3.08
CA TYR A 124 4.79 2.60 2.97
C TYR A 124 4.73 3.63 4.11
N SER A 125 3.54 4.20 4.33
CA SER A 125 3.31 5.21 5.38
C SER A 125 3.59 4.67 6.78
N ALA A 126 3.31 3.39 7.03
CA ALA A 126 3.63 2.74 8.29
C ALA A 126 5.13 2.58 8.54
N TYR A 127 5.90 2.22 7.50
CA TYR A 127 7.34 2.15 7.62
C TYR A 127 7.93 3.55 7.85
N GLN A 128 7.46 4.55 7.09
CA GLN A 128 7.91 5.92 7.25
C GLN A 128 7.56 6.51 8.63
N ALA A 129 6.33 6.31 9.13
CA ALA A 129 5.93 6.73 10.47
C ALA A 129 6.76 6.10 11.59
N ARG A 130 7.32 4.90 11.36
CA ARG A 130 8.13 4.17 12.35
C ARG A 130 9.62 4.52 12.30
N PHE A 131 10.15 4.75 11.10
CA PHE A 131 11.60 4.78 10.88
C PHE A 131 12.15 6.14 10.43
N HIS A 132 11.31 7.13 10.08
CA HIS A 132 11.81 8.48 9.84
C HIS A 132 12.55 9.02 11.06
N ARG A 133 13.59 9.80 10.82
CA ARG A 133 14.40 10.36 11.91
C ARG A 133 13.79 11.63 12.50
N LEU A 134 13.07 12.40 11.70
CA LEU A 134 12.46 13.66 12.11
C LEU A 134 11.06 13.41 12.67
N GLU A 135 10.81 13.87 13.89
CA GLU A 135 9.52 13.72 14.55
C GLU A 135 8.38 14.35 13.75
N SER A 136 8.61 15.51 13.12
CA SER A 136 7.63 16.17 12.26
C SER A 136 7.22 15.30 11.07
N GLU A 137 8.16 14.58 10.47
CA GLU A 137 7.88 13.66 9.36
C GLU A 137 7.16 12.41 9.85
N GLN A 138 7.58 11.84 10.99
CA GLN A 138 6.87 10.71 11.60
C GLN A 138 5.39 11.05 11.87
N GLN A 139 5.11 12.27 12.36
CA GLN A 139 3.74 12.73 12.59
C GLN A 139 2.96 12.89 11.28
N ALA A 140 3.58 13.46 10.24
CA ALA A 140 2.95 13.58 8.93
C ALA A 140 2.57 12.19 8.37
N TRP A 141 3.48 11.22 8.40
CA TRP A 141 3.23 9.86 7.96
C TRP A 141 2.24 9.10 8.84
N SER A 142 2.20 9.37 10.14
CA SER A 142 1.21 8.81 11.06
C SER A 142 -0.20 9.32 10.73
N ASN A 143 -0.34 10.60 10.43
CA ASN A 143 -1.61 11.19 9.99
C ASN A 143 -2.09 10.60 8.66
N ILE A 144 -1.18 10.51 7.69
CA ILE A 144 -1.44 9.87 6.38
C ILE A 144 -1.90 8.42 6.58
N LEU A 145 -1.21 7.64 7.41
CA LEU A 145 -1.58 6.25 7.69
C LEU A 145 -2.98 6.15 8.30
N GLY A 146 -3.32 7.03 9.26
CA GLY A 146 -4.64 7.06 9.88
C GLY A 146 -5.75 7.34 8.87
N ARG A 147 -5.51 8.24 7.92
CA ARG A 147 -6.47 8.55 6.85
C ARG A 147 -6.57 7.45 5.80
N LEU A 148 -5.47 6.85 5.37
CA LEU A 148 -5.49 5.67 4.49
C LEU A 148 -6.31 4.52 5.10
N ALA A 149 -6.12 4.27 6.39
CA ALA A 149 -6.90 3.29 7.14
C ALA A 149 -8.40 3.66 7.18
N ASN A 150 -8.72 4.93 7.37
CA ASN A 150 -10.10 5.42 7.35
C ASN A 150 -10.76 5.24 5.98
N VAL A 151 -10.11 5.64 4.89
CA VAL A 151 -10.62 5.44 3.52
C VAL A 151 -10.87 3.96 3.25
N THR A 152 -9.90 3.12 3.61
CA THR A 152 -10.01 1.66 3.46
C THR A 152 -11.22 1.11 4.24
N LEU A 153 -11.41 1.49 5.51
CA LEU A 153 -12.55 1.04 6.31
C LEU A 153 -13.89 1.53 5.77
N VAL A 154 -13.96 2.78 5.33
CA VAL A 154 -15.19 3.36 4.77
C VAL A 154 -15.57 2.62 3.48
N GLN A 155 -14.60 2.31 2.62
CA GLN A 155 -14.84 1.55 1.39
C GLN A 155 -15.24 0.10 1.68
N LEU A 156 -14.55 -0.59 2.59
CA LEU A 156 -14.89 -1.96 2.98
C LEU A 156 -16.28 -2.08 3.63
N ARG A 157 -16.77 -1.03 4.31
CA ARG A 157 -18.13 -1.01 4.89
C ARG A 157 -19.23 -0.83 3.84
N LYS A 158 -18.91 -0.22 2.70
CA LYS A 158 -19.85 0.01 1.59
C LYS A 158 -19.94 -1.17 0.63
N SER A 159 -18.92 -2.05 0.62
CA SER A 159 -18.91 -3.30 -0.15
C SER A 159 -19.76 -4.38 0.51
#